data_AF-A0A7L4PJR6-F1
#
_entry.id   AF-A0A7L4PJR6-F1
#
_cell.length_a   1.000
_cell.length_b   1.000
_cell.length_c   1.000
_cell.angle_alpha   90.00
_cell.angle_beta   90.00
_cell.angle_gamma   90.00
#
_symmetry.space_group_name_H-M   'P 1'
#
loop_
_entity.id
_entity.type
_entity.pdbx_description
1 polymer ?
#
loop_
_entity_poly.entity_id
_entity_poly.type
_entity_poly.pdbx_seq_one_letter_code
_entity_poly.pdbx_strand_id
1 'polypeptide(L)'
;MFSEDFVVRSYEELKRDVEALEEEATLLRERSHEALRRSDELRLQSVELRMEDPGAAESLWQEAEDLRSQAREMLRLSVEKRINAAQIQHRIDIHDQIEAVADQADRLWKDAVKAGRF
;
A
#
# COMPACT_ATOMS: atom_id res chain seq x y z
N MET A 1 5.74 -36.03 -7.54
CA MET A 1 6.45 -35.24 -6.51
C MET A 1 5.96 -33.82 -6.68
N PHE A 2 4.91 -33.44 -5.93
CA PHE A 2 4.34 -32.10 -6.00
C PHE A 2 5.18 -31.21 -5.11
N SER A 3 5.68 -30.12 -5.69
CA SER A 3 6.63 -29.17 -5.12
C SER A 3 6.17 -28.58 -3.79
N GLU A 4 7.10 -28.55 -2.83
CA GLU A 4 6.97 -28.18 -1.41
C GLU A 4 6.69 -26.68 -1.12
N ASP A 5 6.22 -25.87 -2.06
CA ASP A 5 6.10 -24.41 -1.86
C ASP A 5 4.67 -23.85 -1.93
N PHE A 6 3.64 -24.68 -1.71
CA PHE A 6 2.31 -24.15 -1.37
C PHE A 6 2.22 -23.94 0.14
N VAL A 7 3.01 -23.00 0.67
CA VAL A 7 2.66 -22.39 1.95
C VAL A 7 1.39 -21.60 1.70
N VAL A 8 0.24 -22.23 1.94
CA VAL A 8 -1.04 -21.56 1.99
C VAL A 8 -0.95 -20.57 3.14
N ARG A 9 -0.62 -19.31 2.81
CA ARG A 9 -0.72 -18.21 3.78
C ARG A 9 -2.13 -18.27 4.37
N SER A 10 -2.18 -18.30 5.69
CA SER A 10 -3.45 -18.29 6.39
C SER A 10 -4.19 -16.99 6.09
N TYR A 11 -5.52 -17.05 6.16
CA TYR A 11 -6.39 -15.90 5.97
C TYR A 11 -5.99 -14.71 6.87
N GLU A 12 -5.62 -14.99 8.13
CA GLU A 12 -5.13 -14.00 9.10
C GLU A 12 -3.75 -13.41 8.74
N GLU A 13 -2.89 -14.16 8.04
CA GLU A 13 -1.65 -13.60 7.50
C GLU A 13 -1.93 -12.66 6.33
N LEU A 14 -2.88 -13.01 5.46
CA LEU A 14 -3.26 -12.15 4.34
C LEU A 14 -3.89 -10.83 4.82
N LYS A 15 -4.70 -10.86 5.89
CA LYS A 15 -5.23 -9.62 6.50
C LYS A 15 -4.12 -8.74 7.06
N ARG A 16 -3.18 -9.32 7.80
CA ARG A 16 -2.01 -8.60 8.31
C ARG A 16 -1.14 -8.03 7.19
N ASP A 17 -1.00 -8.76 6.08
CA ASP A 17 -0.28 -8.28 4.91
C ASP A 17 -0.98 -7.07 4.28
N VAL A 18 -2.32 -7.06 4.20
CA VAL A 18 -3.08 -5.90 3.72
C VAL A 18 -2.85 -4.69 4.61
N GLU A 19 -3.02 -4.85 5.93
CA GLU A 19 -2.82 -3.77 6.91
C GLU A 19 -1.39 -3.19 6.82
N ALA A 20 -0.37 -4.04 6.79
CA ALA A 20 1.02 -3.62 6.67
C ALA A 20 1.29 -2.85 5.36
N LEU A 21 0.73 -3.31 4.23
CA LEU A 21 0.87 -2.62 2.95
C LEU A 21 0.18 -1.25 2.95
N GLU A 22 -0.97 -1.11 3.60
CA GLU A 22 -1.68 0.16 3.72
C GLU A 22 -0.96 1.16 4.64
N GLU A 23 -0.40 0.67 5.76
CA GLU A 23 0.44 1.46 6.65
C GLU A 23 1.70 1.95 5.95
N GLU A 24 2.43 1.06 5.27
CA GLU A 24 3.61 1.41 4.48
C GLU A 24 3.29 2.43 3.38
N ALA A 25 2.17 2.24 2.68
CA ALA A 25 1.74 3.17 1.64
C ALA A 25 1.45 4.56 2.21
N THR A 26 0.84 4.63 3.39
CA THR A 26 0.53 5.88 4.09
C THR A 26 1.81 6.59 4.50
N LEU A 27 2.74 5.86 5.13
CA LEU A 27 4.04 6.40 5.53
C LEU A 27 4.85 6.91 4.34
N LEU A 28 4.88 6.18 3.22
CA LEU A 28 5.56 6.61 1.99
C LEU A 28 4.95 7.91 1.44
N ARG A 29 3.62 8.05 1.51
CA ARG A 29 2.93 9.27 1.06
C ARG A 29 3.28 10.45 1.95
N GLU A 30 3.28 10.28 3.27
CA GLU A 30 3.68 11.32 4.22
C GLU A 30 5.11 11.77 4.00
N ARG A 31 6.04 10.82 3.85
CA ARG A 31 7.45 11.10 3.53
C ARG A 31 7.61 11.80 2.19
N SER A 32 6.84 11.42 1.17
CA SER A 32 6.81 12.13 -0.11
C SER A 32 6.39 13.58 0.07
N HIS A 33 5.37 13.87 0.90
CA HIS A 33 4.93 15.24 1.16
C HIS A 33 5.97 16.04 1.94
N GLU A 34 6.63 15.42 2.92
CA GLU A 34 7.73 16.05 3.66
C GLU A 34 8.92 16.38 2.76
N ALA A 35 9.34 15.45 1.90
CA ALA A 35 10.42 15.69 0.94
C ALA A 35 10.10 16.83 -0.04
N LEU A 36 8.84 16.96 -0.47
CA LEU A 36 8.40 18.09 -1.29
C LEU A 36 8.44 19.42 -0.54
N ARG A 37 7.96 19.46 0.71
CA ARG A 37 8.06 20.68 1.54
C ARG A 37 9.52 21.11 1.71
N ARG A 38 10.40 20.16 2.02
CA ARG A 38 11.83 20.43 2.18
C ARG A 38 12.48 20.90 0.89
N SER A 39 12.12 20.32 -0.25
CA SER A 39 12.56 20.79 -1.56
C SER A 39 12.15 22.24 -1.81
N ASP A 40 10.89 22.59 -1.51
CA ASP A 40 10.41 23.95 -1.72
C ASP A 40 11.14 24.96 -0.82
N GLU A 41 11.44 24.61 0.43
CA GLU A 41 12.29 25.42 1.34
C GLU A 41 13.69 25.66 0.76
N LEU A 42 14.36 24.59 0.28
CA LEU A 42 15.70 24.69 -0.30
C LEU A 42 15.73 25.53 -1.58
N ARG A 43 14.68 25.48 -2.41
CA ARG A 43 14.57 26.34 -3.59
C ARG A 43 14.46 27.81 -3.22
N LEU A 44 13.69 28.14 -2.18
CA LEU A 44 13.59 29.51 -1.69
C LEU A 44 14.96 30.01 -1.21
N GLN A 45 15.65 29.22 -0.39
CA GLN A 45 17.00 29.54 0.08
C GLN A 45 18.00 29.69 -1.07
N SER A 46 17.94 28.82 -2.07
CA SER A 46 18.76 28.90 -3.29
C SER A 46 18.56 30.23 -4.02
N VAL A 47 17.30 30.68 -4.16
CA VAL A 47 16.98 31.96 -4.83
C VAL A 47 17.52 33.14 -4.04
N GLU A 48 17.35 33.14 -2.71
CA GLU A 48 17.84 34.19 -1.82
C GLU A 48 19.36 34.31 -1.87
N LEU A 49 20.07 33.18 -1.91
CA LEU A 49 21.52 33.13 -1.86
C LEU A 49 22.19 33.41 -3.22
N ARG A 50 21.43 33.42 -4.31
CA ARG A 50 21.95 33.39 -5.69
C ARG A 50 22.89 34.53 -6.05
N MET A 51 22.70 35.70 -5.44
CA MET A 51 23.53 36.89 -5.69
C MET A 51 24.78 36.95 -4.79
N GLU A 52 24.72 36.32 -3.62
CA GLU A 52 25.78 36.38 -2.60
C GLU A 52 26.77 35.21 -2.78
N ASP A 53 26.24 34.01 -3.00
CA ASP A 53 27.02 32.81 -3.25
C ASP A 53 26.30 31.93 -4.29
N PRO A 54 26.60 32.12 -5.59
CA PRO A 54 26.03 31.32 -6.66
C PRO A 54 26.33 29.82 -6.54
N GLY A 55 27.47 29.43 -5.95
CA GLY A 55 27.89 28.04 -5.82
C GLY A 55 27.07 27.30 -4.75
N ALA A 56 26.87 27.95 -3.60
CA ALA A 56 25.99 27.43 -2.56
C ALA A 56 24.53 27.42 -3.02
N ALA A 57 24.08 28.45 -3.75
CA ALA A 57 22.74 28.49 -4.34
C ALA A 57 22.47 27.32 -5.30
N GLU A 58 23.42 27.00 -6.19
CA GLU A 58 23.30 25.85 -7.09
C GLU A 58 23.27 24.52 -6.33
N SER A 59 24.06 24.39 -5.27
CA SER A 59 24.08 23.19 -4.44
C SER A 59 22.72 22.94 -3.77
N LEU A 60 22.11 23.99 -3.21
CA LEU A 60 20.76 23.93 -2.63
C LEU A 60 19.70 23.59 -3.68
N TRP A 61 19.85 24.12 -4.90
CA TRP A 61 18.95 23.82 -6.00
C TRP A 61 19.00 22.34 -6.41
N GLN A 62 20.21 21.79 -6.52
CA GLN A 62 20.40 20.39 -6.87
C GLN A 62 19.86 19.46 -5.79
N GLU A 63 20.12 19.75 -4.51
CA GLU A 63 19.54 19.01 -3.39
C GLU A 63 18.00 19.05 -3.42
N ALA A 64 17.42 20.20 -3.74
CA ALA A 64 15.98 20.34 -3.89
C ALA A 64 15.43 19.46 -5.02
N GLU A 65 16.11 19.34 -6.17
CA GLU A 65 15.67 18.47 -7.27
C GLU A 65 15.81 16.99 -6.93
N ASP A 66 16.86 16.60 -6.23
CA ASP A 66 17.05 15.24 -5.74
C ASP A 66 15.90 14.85 -4.81
N LEU A 67 15.51 15.74 -3.89
CA LEU A 67 14.34 15.53 -3.02
C LEU A 67 13.03 15.41 -3.82
N ARG A 68 12.82 16.19 -4.88
CA ARG A 68 11.61 16.03 -5.74
C ARG A 68 11.62 14.68 -6.45
N SER A 69 12.79 14.23 -6.90
CA SER A 69 12.94 12.91 -7.52
C SER A 69 12.60 11.79 -6.54
N GLN A 70 13.15 11.86 -5.33
CA GLN A 70 12.85 10.93 -4.25
C GLN A 70 11.36 10.94 -3.87
N ALA A 71 10.75 12.13 -3.76
CA ALA A 71 9.33 12.26 -3.46
C ALA A 71 8.44 11.58 -4.52
N ARG A 72 8.76 11.76 -5.81
CA ARG A 72 8.03 11.08 -6.89
C ARG A 72 8.13 9.56 -6.78
N GLU A 73 9.32 9.05 -6.46
CA GLU A 73 9.53 7.61 -6.30
C GLU A 73 8.80 7.06 -5.06
N MET A 74 8.82 7.78 -3.93
CA MET A 74 8.05 7.41 -2.74
C MET A 74 6.55 7.36 -3.03
N LEU A 75 6.02 8.34 -3.79
CA LEU A 75 4.62 8.34 -4.20
C LEU A 75 4.30 7.18 -5.15
N ARG A 76 5.18 6.86 -6.09
CA ARG A 76 5.04 5.71 -6.99
C ARG A 76 4.95 4.40 -6.18
N LEU A 77 5.86 4.21 -5.23
CA LEU A 77 5.88 3.05 -4.34
C LEU A 77 4.63 2.99 -3.45
N SER A 78 4.17 4.13 -2.91
CA SER A 78 2.93 4.21 -2.14
C SER A 78 1.73 3.68 -2.95
N VAL A 79 1.59 4.11 -4.21
CA VAL A 79 0.52 3.64 -5.09
C VAL A 79 0.65 2.15 -5.39
N GLU A 80 1.86 1.66 -5.68
CA GLU A 80 2.13 0.25 -5.91
C GLU A 80 1.71 -0.62 -4.72
N LYS A 81 2.06 -0.20 -3.49
CA LYS A 81 1.68 -0.88 -2.26
C LYS A 81 0.16 -0.93 -2.09
N ARG A 82 -0.57 0.15 -2.36
CA ARG A 82 -2.04 0.18 -2.33
C ARG A 82 -2.68 -0.75 -3.37
N ILE A 83 -2.12 -0.82 -4.57
CA ILE A 83 -2.60 -1.76 -5.60
C ILE A 83 -2.43 -3.20 -5.10
N ASN A 84 -1.28 -3.52 -4.52
CA ASN A 84 -1.01 -4.85 -3.98
C ASN A 84 -1.95 -5.19 -2.81
N ALA A 85 -2.19 -4.25 -1.89
CA ALA A 85 -3.15 -4.40 -0.80
C ALA A 85 -4.56 -4.72 -1.33
N ALA A 86 -5.03 -3.95 -2.32
CA ALA A 86 -6.34 -4.15 -2.94
C ALA A 86 -6.46 -5.53 -3.63
N GLN A 87 -5.39 -6.02 -4.27
CA GLN A 87 -5.37 -7.35 -4.88
C GLN A 87 -5.46 -8.47 -3.83
N ILE A 88 -4.78 -8.32 -2.69
CA ILE A 88 -4.87 -9.29 -1.59
C ILE A 88 -6.25 -9.23 -0.95
N GLN A 89 -6.78 -8.04 -0.69
CA GLN A 89 -8.12 -7.85 -0.15
C GLN A 89 -9.18 -8.48 -1.06
N HIS A 90 -9.07 -8.31 -2.38
CA HIS A 90 -10.00 -8.95 -3.31
C HIS A 90 -10.00 -10.49 -3.20
N ARG A 91 -8.83 -11.10 -2.93
CA ARG A 91 -8.74 -12.55 -2.72
C ARG A 91 -9.38 -12.99 -1.40
N ILE A 92 -9.23 -12.18 -0.36
CA ILE A 92 -9.91 -12.34 0.94
C ILE A 92 -11.43 -12.28 0.73
N ASP A 93 -11.92 -11.29 -0.01
CA ASP A 93 -13.36 -11.11 -0.26
C ASP A 93 -13.95 -12.31 -1.01
N ILE A 94 -13.24 -12.86 -2.00
CA ILE A 94 -13.67 -14.08 -2.71
C ILE A 94 -13.75 -15.27 -1.75
N HIS A 95 -12.76 -15.42 -0.88
CA HIS A 95 -12.74 -16.50 0.11
C HIS A 95 -13.96 -16.40 1.05
N ASP A 96 -14.23 -15.22 1.59
CA ASP A 96 -15.38 -14.97 2.47
C ASP A 96 -16.71 -15.24 1.77
N GLN A 97 -16.84 -14.89 0.48
CA GLN A 97 -18.03 -15.20 -0.31
C GLN A 97 -18.23 -16.71 -0.49
N ILE A 98 -17.16 -17.47 -0.73
CA ILE A 98 -17.23 -18.92 -0.87
C ILE A 98 -17.66 -19.57 0.45
N GLU A 99 -17.08 -19.16 1.57
CA GLU A 99 -17.45 -19.68 2.89
C GLU A 99 -18.92 -19.37 3.23
N ALA A 100 -19.38 -18.16 2.94
CA ALA A 100 -20.78 -17.77 3.16
C ALA A 100 -21.78 -18.64 2.37
N VAL A 101 -21.44 -19.02 1.13
CA VAL A 101 -22.29 -19.92 0.32
C VAL A 101 -22.35 -21.32 0.93
N ALA A 102 -21.21 -21.85 1.39
CA ALA A 102 -21.16 -23.16 2.04
C ALA A 102 -22.03 -23.16 3.31
N ASP A 103 -21.86 -22.17 4.18
CA ASP A 103 -22.65 -22.01 5.40
C ASP A 103 -24.15 -21.88 5.12
N GLN A 104 -24.52 -21.13 4.08
CA GLN A 104 -25.91 -20.97 3.68
C GLN A 104 -26.51 -22.28 3.18
N ALA A 105 -25.78 -23.03 2.35
CA ALA A 105 -26.21 -24.35 1.88
C ALA A 105 -26.40 -25.32 3.05
N ASP A 106 -25.48 -25.30 4.02
CA ASP A 106 -25.50 -26.15 5.20
C ASP A 106 -26.71 -25.86 6.09
N ARG A 107 -27.07 -24.58 6.25
CA ARG A 107 -28.30 -24.16 6.95
C ARG A 107 -29.56 -24.63 6.22
N LEU A 108 -29.64 -24.39 4.91
CA LEU A 108 -30.79 -24.80 4.09
C LEU A 108 -31.02 -26.32 4.15
N TRP A 109 -29.94 -27.09 4.10
CA TRP A 109 -30.01 -28.54 4.23
C TRP A 109 -30.53 -28.97 5.61
N LYS A 110 -29.98 -28.42 6.70
CA LYS A 110 -30.44 -28.69 8.08
C LYS A 110 -31.92 -28.34 8.29
N ASP A 111 -32.39 -27.23 7.73
CA ASP A 111 -33.79 -26.82 7.85
C ASP A 111 -34.73 -27.73 7.07
N ALA A 112 -34.33 -28.16 5.88
CA ALA A 112 -35.14 -29.08 5.09
C ALA A 112 -35.23 -30.49 5.71
N VAL A 113 -34.14 -30.97 6.34
CA VAL A 113 -34.15 -32.19 7.15
C VAL A 113 -35.10 -32.04 8.35
N LYS A 114 -35.04 -30.94 9.09
CA LYS A 114 -35.96 -30.67 10.21
C LYS A 114 -37.42 -30.61 9.78
N ALA A 115 -37.70 -30.11 8.59
CA ALA A 115 -39.04 -30.01 8.03
C ALA A 115 -39.57 -31.33 7.44
N GLY A 116 -38.79 -32.43 7.49
CA GLY A 116 -39.17 -33.72 6.91
C GLY A 116 -39.36 -33.68 5.40
N ARG A 117 -38.68 -32.75 4.71
CA ARG A 117 -38.75 -32.59 3.25
C ARG A 117 -37.73 -33.48 2.52
N PHE A 118 -37.11 -34.41 3.26
CA PHE A 118 -36.11 -35.39 2.83
C PHE A 118 -36.33 -36.70 3.59
#